data_AF-A0A8D8A3D1-F1
#
_entry.id   AF-A0A8D8A3D1-F1
#
_cell.length_a   1.000
_cell.length_b   1.000
_cell.length_c   1.000
_cell.angle_alpha   90.00
_cell.angle_beta   90.00
_cell.angle_gamma   90.00
#
_symmetry.space_group_name_H-M   'P 1'
#
loop_
_entity.id
_entity.type
_entity.pdbx_description
1 polymer ?
#
loop_
_entity_poly.entity_id
_entity_poly.type
_entity_poly.pdbx_seq_one_letter_code
_entity_poly.pdbx_strand_id
1 'polypeptide(L)'
;DDYDGEKRSHLMANKRCQLPKRSFCEQRKGYEKVYVLAVKPKPSEEAMGLMVIDKQLKYVQPVFAGFKTLNRIESRLYKTALESDVNLYFAPQPVPVKR
;
A
#
# COMPACT_ATOMS: atom_id res chain seq x y z
N ASP A 1 -18.35 -24.72 -24.36
CA ASP A 1 -17.12 -24.00 -23.97
C ASP A 1 -17.38 -22.51 -23.83
N ASP A 2 -18.04 -22.11 -22.73
CA ASP A 2 -18.27 -20.71 -22.34
C ASP A 2 -17.09 -20.20 -21.51
N TYR A 3 -15.95 -19.97 -22.16
CA TYR A 3 -14.81 -19.33 -21.49
C TYR A 3 -15.01 -17.82 -21.48
N ASP A 4 -15.52 -17.33 -20.35
CA ASP A 4 -15.68 -15.93 -19.91
C ASP A 4 -14.32 -15.20 -19.74
N GLY A 5 -13.54 -15.18 -20.82
CA GLY A 5 -12.13 -14.76 -20.84
C GLY A 5 -11.91 -13.30 -21.22
N GLU A 6 -12.86 -12.65 -21.92
CA GLU A 6 -12.58 -11.38 -22.60
C GLU A 6 -12.57 -10.14 -21.67
N LYS A 7 -13.04 -10.23 -20.41
CA LYS A 7 -13.11 -9.06 -19.51
C LYS A 7 -12.56 -9.30 -18.11
N ARG A 8 -11.61 -10.22 -17.93
CA ARG A 8 -11.07 -10.59 -16.60
C ARG A 8 -10.51 -9.41 -15.79
N SER A 9 -9.78 -8.48 -16.41
CA SER A 9 -9.20 -7.31 -15.70
C SER A 9 -10.19 -6.13 -15.53
N HIS A 10 -11.31 -6.14 -16.26
CA HIS A 10 -12.37 -5.12 -16.17
C HIS A 10 -13.64 -5.67 -15.50
N LEU A 11 -13.53 -6.83 -14.86
CA LEU A 11 -14.62 -7.44 -14.13
C LEU A 11 -14.91 -6.63 -12.86
N MET A 12 -16.01 -5.90 -12.87
CA MET A 12 -16.51 -5.19 -11.69
C MET A 12 -17.48 -6.09 -10.92
N ALA A 13 -16.93 -6.99 -10.10
CA ALA A 13 -17.73 -7.86 -9.23
C ALA A 13 -18.60 -7.07 -8.23
N ASN A 14 -18.14 -5.88 -7.84
CA ASN A 14 -18.86 -4.98 -6.95
C ASN A 14 -19.95 -4.21 -7.71
N LYS A 15 -21.23 -4.43 -7.36
CA LYS A 15 -22.39 -3.71 -7.93
C LYS A 15 -22.52 -2.26 -7.45
N ARG A 16 -21.81 -1.87 -6.38
CA ARG A 16 -21.84 -0.53 -5.79
C ARG A 16 -20.43 -0.07 -5.50
N CYS A 17 -20.12 1.19 -5.83
CA CYS A 17 -18.86 1.86 -5.50
C CYS A 17 -19.11 2.89 -4.40
N GLN A 18 -18.39 2.78 -3.28
CA GLN A 18 -18.46 3.76 -2.19
C GLN A 18 -17.27 4.70 -2.27
N LEU A 19 -17.55 6.00 -2.33
CA LEU A 19 -16.52 7.02 -2.35
C LEU A 19 -16.17 7.48 -0.92
N PRO A 20 -14.93 7.92 -0.67
CA PRO A 20 -14.55 8.51 0.62
C PRO A 20 -15.43 9.72 1.00
N LYS A 21 -15.64 9.93 2.30
CA LYS A 21 -16.58 10.91 2.93
C LYS A 21 -16.44 12.40 2.53
N ARG A 22 -15.53 12.77 1.62
CA ARG A 22 -15.35 14.15 1.12
C ARG A 22 -15.26 14.22 -0.40
N SER A 23 -15.68 13.17 -1.08
CA SER A 23 -15.73 13.14 -2.53
C SER A 23 -17.01 13.83 -3.00
N PHE A 24 -16.94 14.56 -4.10
CA PHE A 24 -18.13 15.20 -4.69
C PHE A 24 -18.16 14.97 -6.19
N CYS A 25 -19.37 15.02 -6.73
CA CYS A 25 -19.62 14.78 -8.14
C CYS A 25 -20.16 16.04 -8.81
N GLU A 26 -19.63 16.36 -9.97
CA GLU A 26 -19.98 17.52 -10.77
C GLU A 26 -20.40 17.05 -12.17
N GLN A 27 -21.70 17.15 -12.47
CA GLN A 27 -22.24 16.82 -13.79
C GLN A 27 -22.05 17.99 -14.75
N ARG A 28 -21.49 17.71 -15.94
CA ARG A 28 -21.31 18.67 -17.03
C ARG A 28 -21.93 18.10 -18.31
N LYS A 29 -22.12 18.95 -19.32
CA LYS A 29 -22.68 18.50 -20.60
C LYS A 29 -21.69 17.54 -21.28
N GLY A 30 -22.03 16.25 -21.31
CA GLY A 30 -21.26 15.20 -21.99
C GLY A 30 -20.27 14.42 -21.11
N TYR A 31 -20.11 14.75 -19.82
CA TYR A 31 -19.29 13.96 -18.89
C TYR A 31 -19.62 14.27 -17.43
N GLU A 32 -19.20 13.38 -16.54
CA GLU A 32 -19.31 13.54 -15.08
C GLU A 32 -17.90 13.59 -14.47
N LYS A 33 -17.64 14.56 -13.60
CA LYS A 33 -16.37 14.69 -12.87
C LYS A 33 -16.57 14.29 -11.42
N VAL A 34 -15.89 13.22 -11.01
CA VAL A 34 -15.85 12.78 -9.61
C VAL A 34 -14.52 13.23 -9.00
N TYR A 35 -14.57 14.08 -7.99
CA TYR A 35 -13.39 14.54 -7.27
C TYR A 35 -13.20 13.67 -6.02
N VAL A 36 -12.08 12.94 -5.97
CA VAL A 36 -11.66 12.18 -4.78
C VAL A 36 -10.51 12.94 -4.12
N LEU A 37 -10.76 13.49 -2.93
CA LEU A 37 -9.73 14.20 -2.18
C LEU A 37 -8.65 13.22 -1.68
N ALA A 38 -7.41 13.70 -1.63
CA ALA A 38 -6.29 12.94 -1.10
C ALA A 38 -6.55 12.51 0.35
N VAL A 39 -6.44 11.21 0.60
CA VAL A 39 -6.52 10.66 1.95
C VAL A 39 -5.27 11.08 2.70
N LYS A 40 -5.44 11.74 3.85
CA LYS A 40 -4.30 12.04 4.72
C LYS A 40 -3.64 10.72 5.13
N PRO A 41 -2.30 10.63 5.10
CA PRO A 41 -1.62 9.42 5.55
C PRO A 41 -2.06 9.11 6.98
N LYS A 42 -2.35 7.83 7.26
CA LYS A 42 -2.76 7.41 8.61
C LYS A 42 -1.69 7.87 9.60
N PRO A 43 -2.06 8.60 10.68
CA PRO A 43 -1.11 8.99 11.70
C PRO A 43 -0.34 7.75 12.17
N SER A 44 0.97 7.92 12.34
CA SER A 44 1.83 6.87 12.85
C SER A 44 1.32 6.50 14.23
N GLU A 45 0.93 5.25 14.42
CA GLU A 45 0.81 4.68 15.74
C GLU A 45 2.23 4.68 16.32
N GLU A 46 2.50 5.61 17.23
CA GLU A 46 3.82 6.04 17.72
C GLU A 46 4.61 4.94 18.44
N ALA A 47 4.07 3.73 18.58
CA ALA A 47 4.65 2.67 19.41
C ALA A 47 5.81 1.91 18.74
N MET A 48 6.06 2.05 17.44
CA MET A 48 7.16 1.37 16.76
C MET A 48 8.01 2.39 15.99
N GLY A 49 9.12 2.81 16.60
CA GLY A 49 10.16 3.57 15.91
C GLY A 49 10.70 2.82 14.68
N LEU A 50 11.36 3.56 13.78
CA LEU A 50 12.01 2.96 12.62
C LEU A 50 13.13 2.02 13.07
N MET A 51 13.22 0.83 12.46
CA MET A 51 14.31 -0.11 12.71
C MET A 51 15.62 0.47 12.16
N VAL A 52 16.64 0.56 13.01
CA VAL A 52 18.00 0.95 12.64
C VAL A 52 18.73 -0.26 12.08
N ILE A 53 19.46 -0.08 10.99
CA ILE A 53 20.15 -1.18 10.28
C ILE A 53 21.21 -1.85 11.16
N ASP A 54 21.88 -1.08 12.03
CA ASP A 54 22.87 -1.62 12.99
C ASP A 54 22.27 -2.63 13.98
N LYS A 55 20.95 -2.56 14.23
CA LYS A 55 20.24 -3.51 15.11
C LYS A 55 19.77 -4.77 14.38
N GLN A 56 20.01 -4.86 13.08
CA GLN A 56 19.66 -6.02 12.27
C GLN A 56 20.68 -7.16 12.40
N LEU A 57 20.32 -8.33 11.87
CA LEU A 57 21.21 -9.49 11.79
C LEU A 57 22.42 -9.20 10.90
N LYS A 58 23.62 -9.55 11.37
CA LYS A 58 24.91 -9.24 10.72
C LYS A 58 25.00 -9.68 9.25
N TYR A 59 24.31 -10.76 8.89
CA TYR A 59 24.32 -11.28 7.52
C TYR A 59 23.41 -10.49 6.56
N VAL A 60 22.44 -9.73 7.07
CA VAL A 60 21.49 -8.91 6.28
C VAL A 60 21.99 -7.47 6.11
N GLN A 61 22.77 -6.97 7.08
CA GLN A 61 23.35 -5.62 7.07
C GLN A 61 24.01 -5.20 5.73
N PRO A 62 24.81 -6.02 5.02
CA PRO A 62 25.45 -5.58 3.77
C PRO A 62 24.46 -5.27 2.65
N VAL A 63 23.25 -5.84 2.67
CA VAL A 63 22.20 -5.57 1.65
C VAL A 63 21.67 -4.15 1.76
N PHE A 64 21.65 -3.61 2.98
CA PHE A 64 21.18 -2.26 3.27
C PHE A 64 22.32 -1.24 3.37
N ALA A 65 23.48 -1.54 2.78
CA ALA A 65 24.61 -0.62 2.73
C ALA A 65 24.19 0.72 2.08
N GLY A 66 24.41 1.83 2.79
CA GLY A 66 24.01 3.18 2.35
C GLY A 66 22.69 3.68 2.94
N PHE A 67 21.90 2.81 3.59
CA PHE A 67 20.71 3.21 4.33
C PHE A 67 21.02 3.29 5.84
N LYS A 68 20.32 4.18 6.56
CA LYS A 68 20.45 4.32 8.03
C LYS A 68 19.32 3.60 8.78
N THR A 69 18.12 3.62 8.21
CA THR A 69 16.92 3.03 8.79
C THR A 69 16.04 2.40 7.72
N LEU A 70 15.30 1.37 8.09
CA LEU A 70 14.23 0.80 7.26
C LEU A 70 13.02 1.73 7.20
N ASN A 71 12.20 1.59 6.16
CA ASN A 71 10.93 2.32 6.10
C ASN A 71 9.91 1.73 7.11
N ARG A 72 8.78 2.41 7.30
CA ARG A 72 7.74 2.00 8.29
C ARG A 72 7.18 0.61 8.02
N ILE A 73 7.03 0.25 6.75
CA ILE A 73 6.44 -1.03 6.33
C ILE A 73 7.44 -2.15 6.57
N GLU A 74 8.67 -1.96 6.11
CA GLU A 74 9.79 -2.88 6.29
C GLU A 74 10.08 -3.09 7.78
N SER A 75 10.06 -2.03 8.59
CA SER A 75 10.25 -2.15 10.05
C SER A 75 9.20 -3.04 10.71
N ARG A 76 7.95 -3.05 10.20
CA ARG A 76 6.88 -3.93 10.70
C ARG A 76 7.02 -5.37 10.21
N LEU A 77 7.47 -5.55 8.97
CA LEU A 77 7.63 -6.87 8.35
C LEU A 77 8.91 -7.57 8.76
N TYR A 78 9.96 -6.82 9.15
CA TYR A 78 11.30 -7.34 9.43
C TYR A 78 11.28 -8.58 10.31
N LYS A 79 10.54 -8.53 11.44
CA LYS A 79 10.48 -9.64 12.39
C LYS A 79 9.90 -10.90 11.76
N THR A 80 8.74 -10.80 11.13
CA THR A 80 8.07 -11.97 10.54
C THR A 80 8.75 -12.45 9.27
N ALA A 81 9.40 -11.56 8.52
CA ALA A 81 10.08 -11.92 7.27
C ALA A 81 11.43 -12.60 7.47
N LEU A 82 12.11 -12.38 8.60
CA LEU A 82 13.45 -12.95 8.86
C LEU A 82 13.50 -13.95 10.01
N GLU A 83 12.56 -13.91 10.96
CA GLU A 83 12.54 -14.81 12.12
C GLU A 83 11.53 -15.95 11.98
N SER A 84 10.76 -16.00 10.89
CA SER A 84 9.68 -16.97 10.72
C SER A 84 9.53 -17.45 9.27
N ASP A 85 9.23 -18.73 9.10
CA ASP A 85 9.00 -19.37 7.79
C ASP A 85 7.51 -19.38 7.39
N VAL A 86 6.71 -18.48 7.97
CA VAL A 86 5.27 -18.41 7.68
C VAL A 86 5.01 -17.67 6.36
N ASN A 87 3.97 -18.12 5.64
CA ASN A 87 3.50 -17.42 4.45
C ASN A 87 3.04 -16.00 4.81
N LEU A 88 3.56 -15.01 4.08
CA LEU A 88 3.23 -13.60 4.26
C LEU A 88 2.29 -13.11 3.16
N TYR A 89 1.22 -12.44 3.56
CA TYR A 89 0.38 -11.65 2.67
C TYR A 89 0.44 -10.18 3.09
N PHE A 90 0.80 -9.30 2.15
CA PHE A 90 0.92 -7.88 2.41
C PHE A 90 0.27 -7.07 1.27
N ALA A 91 -0.67 -6.20 1.63
CA ALA A 91 -1.42 -5.37 0.69
C ALA A 91 -1.21 -3.88 1.02
N PRO A 92 -0.05 -3.28 0.64
CA PRO A 92 0.22 -1.87 0.87
C PRO A 92 -0.65 -0.99 -0.02
N GLN A 93 -0.93 0.22 0.46
CA GLN A 93 -1.45 1.25 -0.42
C GLN A 93 -0.28 1.90 -1.17
N PRO A 94 -0.36 2.03 -2.51
CA PRO A 94 0.64 2.77 -3.26
C PRO A 94 0.62 4.22 -2.79
N VAL A 95 1.78 4.73 -2.36
CA VAL A 95 1.93 6.12 -1.97
C VAL A 95 2.17 6.92 -3.26
N PRO A 96 1.39 7.97 -3.54
CA PRO A 96 1.61 8.77 -4.75
C PRO A 96 3.03 9.38 -4.68
N VAL A 97 3.88 8.98 -5.62
CA VAL A 97 5.21 9.55 -5.80
C VAL A 97 5.01 10.98 -6.33
N LYS A 98 5.45 11.99 -5.56
CA LYS A 98 5.54 13.35 -6.09
C LYS A 98 6.64 13.32 -7.15
N ARG A 99 6.25 13.45 -8.42
CA ARG A 99 7.17 13.78 -9.51
C ARG A 99 7.56 15.24 -9.40
#